data_AF-A0A2T4PYM8-F1
#
_entry.id   AF-A0A2T4PYM8-F1
#
_cell.length_a   1.000
_cell.length_b   1.000
_cell.length_c   1.000
_cell.angle_alpha   90.00
_cell.angle_beta   90.00
_cell.angle_gamma   90.00
#
_symmetry.space_group_name_H-M   'P 1'
#
loop_
_entity.id
_entity.type
_entity.pdbx_description
1 polymer ?
#
loop_
_entity_poly.entity_id
_entity_poly.type
_entity_poly.pdbx_seq_one_letter_code
_entity_poly.pdbx_strand_id
1 'polypeptide(L)'
;MKQLLIRNIKLRYWTLILYIALIVFYPIYSFIMKPNPLMNSVMAIPLGLILMIMSILDAGHLFRFHRRLGGNRSNLFFGSLPVSKKDMLNANYLTCIFFTLFGAIVITLYGYESDSIQTNAIYFSTTYAYIVANFLSIPVAFRKSTEYKTEGVSYIAYIILIMFALPFLLSVTLILINYIFLNHSQIPQFYSYFLNYGFVLLSIIVLIINYVLQLNKIKKHTL
;
A
#
# COMPACT_ATOMS: atom_id res chain seq x y z
N MET A 1 0.55 -2.41 24.31
CA MET A 1 0.55 -2.74 22.86
C MET A 1 -0.61 -3.66 22.40
N LYS A 2 -0.88 -4.82 23.03
CA LYS A 2 -1.92 -5.79 22.60
C LYS A 2 -3.30 -5.18 22.35
N GLN A 3 -3.80 -4.37 23.28
CA GLN A 3 -5.11 -3.72 23.16
C GLN A 3 -5.19 -2.74 21.98
N LEU A 4 -4.09 -2.06 21.64
CA LEU A 4 -4.02 -1.17 20.48
C LEU A 4 -4.14 -1.97 19.18
N LEU A 5 -3.47 -3.11 19.07
CA LEU A 5 -3.61 -3.99 17.90
C LEU A 5 -5.05 -4.53 17.76
N ILE A 6 -5.66 -4.97 18.86
CA ILE A 6 -7.06 -5.43 18.85
C ILE A 6 -7.99 -4.31 18.39
N ARG A 7 -7.81 -3.09 18.91
CA ARG A 7 -8.57 -1.92 18.46
C ARG A 7 -8.36 -1.68 16.96
N ASN A 8 -7.12 -1.74 16.48
CA ASN A 8 -6.80 -1.50 15.07
C ASN A 8 -7.45 -2.54 14.14
N ILE A 9 -7.44 -3.81 14.56
CA ILE A 9 -8.13 -4.91 13.88
C ILE A 9 -9.64 -4.68 13.89
N LYS A 10 -10.24 -4.40 15.05
CA LYS A 10 -11.67 -4.10 15.18
C LYS A 10 -12.08 -2.90 14.35
N LEU A 11 -11.24 -1.88 14.25
CA LEU A 11 -11.51 -0.71 13.42
C LEU A 11 -11.50 -1.04 11.93
N ARG A 12 -11.02 -2.20 11.49
CA ARG A 12 -10.94 -2.62 10.10
C ARG A 12 -11.42 -4.05 9.85
N TYR A 13 -12.31 -4.52 10.71
CA TYR A 13 -12.82 -5.89 10.64
C TYR A 13 -13.46 -6.23 9.29
N TRP A 14 -14.23 -5.31 8.71
CA TRP A 14 -14.82 -5.49 7.38
C TRP A 14 -13.78 -5.74 6.28
N THR A 15 -12.65 -5.01 6.31
CA THR A 15 -11.56 -5.21 5.34
C THR A 15 -10.95 -6.61 5.51
N LEU A 16 -10.77 -7.07 6.74
CA LEU A 16 -10.26 -8.42 7.02
C LEU A 16 -11.24 -9.51 6.58
N ILE A 17 -12.53 -9.34 6.86
CA ILE A 17 -13.57 -10.27 6.42
C ILE A 17 -13.54 -10.40 4.90
N LEU A 18 -13.44 -9.26 4.20
CA LEU A 18 -13.37 -9.24 2.75
C LEU A 18 -12.10 -9.93 2.22
N TYR A 19 -10.94 -9.71 2.84
CA TYR A 19 -9.69 -10.38 2.45
C TYR A 19 -9.79 -11.90 2.66
N ILE A 20 -10.31 -12.34 3.82
CA ILE A 20 -10.50 -13.76 4.13
C ILE A 20 -11.49 -14.38 3.15
N ALA A 21 -12.62 -13.73 2.88
CA ALA A 21 -13.62 -14.22 1.94
C ALA A 21 -13.03 -14.40 0.54
N LEU A 22 -12.22 -13.45 0.07
CA LEU A 22 -11.54 -13.56 -1.23
C LEU A 22 -10.48 -14.67 -1.23
N ILE A 23 -9.74 -14.88 -0.15
CA ILE A 23 -8.78 -16.00 -0.08
C ILE A 23 -9.50 -17.35 -0.10
N VAL A 24 -10.58 -17.49 0.65
CA VAL A 24 -11.38 -18.71 0.70
C VAL A 24 -12.10 -18.97 -0.64
N PHE A 25 -12.51 -17.91 -1.34
CA PHE A 25 -13.13 -18.01 -2.66
C PHE A 25 -12.11 -18.34 -3.77
N TYR A 26 -10.83 -18.02 -3.58
CA TYR A 26 -9.82 -18.16 -4.63
C TYR A 26 -9.68 -19.57 -5.22
N PRO A 27 -9.66 -20.67 -4.44
CA PRO A 27 -9.61 -22.02 -5.00
C PRO A 27 -10.80 -22.32 -5.93
N ILE A 28 -12.02 -21.88 -5.55
CA ILE A 28 -13.23 -22.06 -6.38
C ILE A 28 -13.06 -21.31 -7.70
N TYR A 29 -12.63 -20.04 -7.64
CA TYR A 29 -12.37 -19.25 -8.82
C TYR A 29 -11.29 -19.88 -9.71
N SER A 30 -10.16 -20.29 -9.14
CA SER A 30 -9.00 -20.80 -9.87
C SER A 30 -9.26 -22.16 -10.55
N PHE A 31 -9.92 -23.08 -9.87
CA PHE A 31 -10.15 -24.44 -10.39
C PHE A 31 -11.41 -24.58 -11.25
N ILE A 32 -12.47 -23.83 -10.95
CA ILE A 32 -13.79 -24.02 -11.61
C ILE A 32 -14.06 -22.91 -12.62
N MET A 33 -13.84 -21.65 -12.23
CA MET A 33 -14.31 -20.51 -13.03
C MET A 33 -13.27 -20.07 -14.06
N LYS A 34 -12.00 -19.93 -13.67
CA LYS A 34 -10.92 -19.44 -14.53
C LYS A 34 -10.68 -20.32 -15.77
N PRO A 35 -10.75 -21.66 -15.71
CA PRO A 35 -10.56 -22.51 -16.88
C PRO A 35 -11.75 -22.49 -17.85
N ASN A 36 -12.94 -22.16 -17.37
CA ASN A 36 -14.14 -22.09 -18.19
C ASN A 36 -14.31 -20.68 -18.79
N PRO A 37 -14.23 -20.50 -20.12
CA PRO A 37 -14.20 -19.17 -20.74
C PRO A 37 -15.47 -18.33 -20.47
N LEU A 38 -16.63 -18.98 -20.37
CA LEU A 38 -17.89 -18.28 -20.12
C LEU A 38 -17.99 -17.85 -18.64
N MET A 39 -17.60 -18.71 -17.71
CA MET A 39 -17.59 -18.35 -16.29
C MET A 39 -16.50 -17.33 -15.95
N ASN A 40 -15.33 -17.45 -16.59
CA ASN A 40 -14.23 -16.52 -16.40
C ASN A 40 -14.61 -15.10 -16.85
N SER A 41 -15.21 -14.94 -18.02
CA SER A 41 -15.62 -13.61 -18.52
C SER A 41 -16.69 -12.95 -17.63
N VAL A 42 -17.67 -13.72 -17.16
CA VAL A 42 -18.71 -13.22 -16.23
C VAL A 42 -18.14 -12.83 -14.88
N MET A 43 -17.16 -13.57 -14.35
CA MET A 43 -16.59 -13.33 -13.03
C MET A 43 -15.42 -12.33 -13.03
N ALA A 44 -14.72 -12.17 -14.15
CA ALA A 44 -13.57 -11.27 -14.26
C ALA A 44 -13.94 -9.80 -14.02
N ILE A 45 -15.09 -9.35 -14.52
CA ILE A 45 -15.55 -7.96 -14.34
C ILE A 45 -15.83 -7.63 -12.87
N PRO A 46 -16.71 -8.36 -12.15
CA PRO A 46 -16.99 -8.05 -10.75
C PRO A 46 -15.77 -8.24 -9.85
N LEU A 47 -14.96 -9.29 -10.08
CA LEU A 47 -13.70 -9.48 -9.33
C LEU A 47 -12.71 -8.34 -9.60
N GLY A 48 -12.55 -7.92 -10.85
CA GLY A 48 -11.70 -6.80 -11.23
C GLY A 48 -12.12 -5.50 -10.55
N LEU A 49 -13.42 -5.19 -10.52
CA LEU A 49 -13.94 -4.01 -9.83
C LEU A 49 -13.70 -4.06 -8.32
N ILE A 50 -13.95 -5.21 -7.68
CA ILE A 50 -13.69 -5.40 -6.25
C ILE A 50 -12.20 -5.19 -5.95
N LEU A 51 -11.32 -5.81 -6.73
CA LEU A 51 -9.86 -5.73 -6.54
C LEU A 51 -9.32 -4.33 -6.84
N MET A 52 -9.87 -3.62 -7.82
CA MET A 52 -9.55 -2.22 -8.09
C MET A 52 -9.96 -1.30 -6.94
N ILE A 53 -11.20 -1.45 -6.45
CA ILE A 53 -11.70 -0.66 -5.32
C ILE A 53 -10.85 -0.95 -4.08
N MET A 54 -10.49 -2.21 -3.84
CA MET A 54 -9.58 -2.59 -2.77
C MET A 54 -8.21 -1.94 -2.96
N SER A 55 -7.56 -2.07 -4.12
CA SER A 55 -6.22 -1.56 -4.33
C SER A 55 -6.14 -0.05 -4.12
N ILE A 56 -7.16 0.70 -4.55
CA ILE A 56 -7.23 2.15 -4.36
C ILE A 56 -7.59 2.52 -2.91
N LEU A 57 -8.67 1.96 -2.35
CA LEU A 57 -9.14 2.34 -1.01
C LEU A 57 -8.23 1.80 0.10
N ASP A 58 -7.54 0.70 -0.12
CA ASP A 58 -6.63 0.14 0.86
C ASP A 58 -5.18 0.58 0.65
N ALA A 59 -4.85 1.23 -0.47
CA ALA A 59 -3.62 2.01 -0.59
C ALA A 59 -3.66 3.22 0.36
N GLY A 60 -2.87 3.18 1.43
CA GLY A 60 -2.86 4.21 2.47
C GLY A 60 -3.68 3.80 3.69
N HIS A 61 -3.47 2.58 4.17
CA HIS A 61 -4.12 2.02 5.33
C HIS A 61 -4.15 2.94 6.57
N LEU A 62 -3.05 3.64 6.83
CA LEU A 62 -2.95 4.51 8.00
C LEU A 62 -3.85 5.77 7.89
N PHE A 63 -4.15 6.25 6.67
CA PHE A 63 -5.13 7.33 6.45
C PHE A 63 -6.54 6.90 6.82
N ARG A 64 -6.95 5.70 6.40
CA ARG A 64 -8.28 5.16 6.77
C ARG A 64 -8.38 4.92 8.27
N PHE A 65 -7.30 4.45 8.87
CA PHE A 65 -7.21 4.26 10.32
C PHE A 65 -7.43 5.59 11.07
N HIS A 66 -6.72 6.65 10.68
CA HIS A 66 -6.89 7.98 11.27
C HIS A 66 -8.28 8.56 11.04
N ARG A 67 -8.85 8.38 9.83
CA ARG A 67 -10.21 8.85 9.53
C ARG A 67 -11.26 8.22 10.45
N ARG A 68 -11.13 6.93 10.79
CA ARG A 68 -12.03 6.25 11.73
C ARG A 68 -11.84 6.66 13.18
N LEU A 69 -10.68 7.24 13.53
CA LEU A 69 -10.37 7.75 14.87
C LEU A 69 -10.68 9.25 15.05
N GLY A 70 -11.45 9.86 14.13
CA GLY A 70 -11.81 11.28 14.20
C GLY A 70 -11.02 12.20 13.26
N GLY A 71 -10.29 11.64 12.30
CA GLY A 71 -9.65 12.38 11.21
C GLY A 71 -8.62 13.38 11.73
N ASN A 72 -8.82 14.68 11.49
CA ASN A 72 -7.90 15.73 11.95
C ASN A 72 -7.82 15.84 13.49
N ARG A 73 -8.82 15.31 14.21
CA ARG A 73 -8.85 15.26 15.67
C ARG A 73 -8.32 13.94 16.25
N SER A 74 -7.79 13.03 15.42
CA SER A 74 -7.22 11.76 15.89
C SER A 74 -6.18 11.95 16.99
N ASN A 75 -5.43 13.05 16.94
CA ASN A 75 -4.44 13.42 17.95
C ASN A 75 -5.02 13.49 19.37
N LEU A 76 -6.24 14.02 19.52
CA LEU A 76 -6.90 14.13 20.81
C LEU A 76 -7.26 12.75 21.35
N PHE A 77 -7.67 11.84 20.47
CA PHE A 77 -7.93 10.45 20.83
C PHE A 77 -6.64 9.70 21.17
N PHE A 78 -5.55 9.93 20.43
CA PHE A 78 -4.26 9.32 20.77
C PHE A 78 -3.70 9.84 22.08
N GLY A 79 -3.87 11.14 22.36
CA GLY A 79 -3.42 11.78 23.59
C GLY A 79 -4.22 11.41 24.84
N SER A 80 -5.46 10.93 24.71
CA SER A 80 -6.28 10.49 25.85
C SER A 80 -6.03 9.04 26.26
N LEU A 81 -5.30 8.26 25.46
CA LEU A 81 -5.03 6.87 25.76
C LEU A 81 -3.88 6.74 26.78
N PRO A 82 -4.03 5.93 27.84
CA PRO A 82 -2.96 5.67 28.80
C PRO A 82 -1.96 4.66 28.22
N VAL A 83 -1.33 4.99 27.09
CA VAL A 83 -0.39 4.12 26.36
C VAL A 83 0.88 4.88 26.01
N SER A 84 2.00 4.17 25.96
CA SER A 84 3.27 4.78 25.58
C SER A 84 3.28 5.17 24.09
N LYS A 85 3.99 6.25 23.74
CA LYS A 85 4.21 6.67 22.35
C LYS A 85 4.90 5.59 21.52
N LYS A 86 5.79 4.82 22.15
CA LYS A 86 6.46 3.66 21.55
C LYS A 86 5.45 2.57 21.18
N ASP A 87 4.54 2.21 22.08
CA ASP A 87 3.53 1.19 21.84
C ASP A 87 2.57 1.59 20.72
N MET A 88 2.25 2.88 20.63
CA MET A 88 1.41 3.41 19.55
C MET A 88 2.12 3.36 18.20
N LEU A 89 3.37 3.82 18.14
CA LEU A 89 4.21 3.72 16.94
C LEU A 89 4.28 2.27 16.45
N ASN A 90 4.62 1.34 17.35
CA ASN A 90 4.72 -0.08 17.05
C ASN A 90 3.40 -0.66 16.54
N ALA A 91 2.28 -0.33 17.21
CA ALA A 91 0.98 -0.82 16.81
C ALA A 91 0.57 -0.34 15.41
N ASN A 92 0.82 0.93 15.09
CA ASN A 92 0.44 1.50 13.79
C ASN A 92 1.31 0.98 12.65
N TYR A 93 2.63 0.83 12.86
CA TYR A 93 3.53 0.21 11.89
C TYR A 93 3.16 -1.26 11.64
N LEU A 94 2.98 -2.06 12.69
CA LEU A 94 2.63 -3.46 12.57
C LEU A 94 1.27 -3.65 11.89
N THR A 95 0.29 -2.80 12.23
CA THR A 95 -1.02 -2.80 11.55
C THR A 95 -0.86 -2.48 10.06
N CYS A 96 -0.08 -1.46 9.71
CA CYS A 96 0.14 -1.11 8.31
C CYS A 96 0.77 -2.29 7.54
N ILE A 97 1.85 -2.86 8.06
CA ILE A 97 2.56 -3.99 7.45
C ILE A 97 1.63 -5.19 7.29
N PHE A 98 0.94 -5.60 8.36
CA PHE A 98 0.06 -6.76 8.35
C PHE A 98 -1.04 -6.65 7.28
N PHE A 99 -1.77 -5.53 7.27
CA PHE A 99 -2.84 -5.35 6.29
C PHE A 99 -2.32 -5.18 4.87
N THR A 100 -1.15 -4.55 4.69
CA THR A 100 -0.52 -4.39 3.36
C THR A 100 -0.14 -5.75 2.79
N LEU A 101 0.51 -6.60 3.57
CA LEU A 101 0.87 -7.94 3.13
C LEU A 101 -0.37 -8.79 2.83
N PHE A 102 -1.39 -8.71 3.68
CA PHE A 102 -2.60 -9.50 3.49
C PHE A 102 -3.40 -9.06 2.26
N GLY A 103 -3.52 -7.74 2.03
CA GLY A 103 -4.13 -7.19 0.81
C GLY A 103 -3.32 -7.51 -0.45
N ALA A 104 -1.99 -7.43 -0.38
CA ALA A 104 -1.11 -7.77 -1.51
C ALA A 104 -1.27 -9.24 -1.91
N ILE A 105 -1.33 -10.17 -0.94
CA ILE A 105 -1.61 -11.59 -1.21
C ILE A 105 -2.92 -11.74 -1.98
N VAL A 106 -4.00 -11.08 -1.55
CA VAL A 106 -5.29 -11.14 -2.25
C VAL A 106 -5.17 -10.63 -3.68
N ILE A 107 -4.55 -9.47 -3.90
CA ILE A 107 -4.39 -8.88 -5.24
C ILE A 107 -3.59 -9.83 -6.15
N THR A 108 -2.47 -10.38 -5.65
CA THR A 108 -1.63 -11.32 -6.40
C THR A 108 -2.35 -12.63 -6.74
N LEU A 109 -3.09 -13.21 -5.79
CA LEU A 109 -3.78 -14.49 -6.00
C LEU A 109 -4.70 -14.43 -7.22
N TYR A 110 -5.50 -13.38 -7.33
CA TYR A 110 -6.45 -13.22 -8.42
C TYR A 110 -5.81 -12.83 -9.76
N GLY A 111 -4.48 -12.63 -9.79
CA GLY A 111 -3.78 -12.21 -11.00
C GLY A 111 -4.29 -10.87 -11.50
N TYR A 112 -4.75 -10.00 -10.60
CA TYR A 112 -5.01 -8.59 -10.90
C TYR A 112 -3.65 -7.86 -10.99
N GLU A 113 -2.78 -8.40 -11.82
CA GLU A 113 -1.61 -7.73 -12.36
C GLU A 113 -2.06 -7.03 -13.64
N SER A 114 -3.11 -6.20 -13.55
CA SER A 114 -3.23 -5.13 -14.51
C SER A 114 -2.02 -4.26 -14.29
N ASP A 115 -1.16 -4.15 -15.30
CA ASP A 115 -0.10 -3.15 -15.33
C ASP A 115 -0.76 -1.81 -15.00
N SER A 116 -0.46 -1.25 -13.82
CA SER A 116 -1.07 0.00 -13.38
C SER A 116 -0.80 1.08 -14.41
N ILE A 117 0.38 0.98 -15.05
CA ILE A 117 0.79 1.69 -16.26
C ILE A 117 1.62 0.71 -17.11
N GLN A 118 1.29 0.61 -18.40
CA GLN A 118 2.07 -0.07 -19.42
C GLN A 118 2.50 0.96 -20.48
N THR A 119 3.80 1.20 -20.59
CA THR A 119 4.37 2.06 -21.65
C THR A 119 5.39 1.23 -22.42
N ASN A 120 5.03 0.78 -23.62
CA ASN A 120 5.76 -0.25 -24.38
C ASN A 120 5.91 -1.56 -23.58
N ALA A 121 7.15 -1.96 -23.27
CA ALA A 121 7.48 -3.16 -22.49
C ALA A 121 7.70 -2.87 -20.99
N ILE A 122 7.64 -1.60 -20.57
CA ILE A 122 7.76 -1.21 -19.17
C ILE A 122 6.40 -1.31 -18.51
N TYR A 123 6.33 -2.09 -17.44
CA TYR A 123 5.13 -2.20 -16.64
C TYR A 123 5.41 -2.08 -15.14
N PHE A 124 4.42 -1.53 -14.43
CA PHE A 124 4.40 -1.51 -12.97
C PHE A 124 3.16 -2.23 -12.47
N SER A 125 3.33 -3.31 -11.69
CA SER A 125 2.20 -4.12 -11.23
C SER A 125 1.43 -3.40 -10.14
N THR A 126 0.10 -3.53 -10.20
CA THR A 126 -0.81 -3.00 -9.18
C THR A 126 -0.47 -3.52 -7.78
N THR A 127 0.00 -4.77 -7.65
CA THR A 127 0.43 -5.34 -6.36
C THR A 127 1.59 -4.56 -5.76
N TYR A 128 2.63 -4.27 -6.55
CA TYR A 128 3.80 -3.55 -6.08
C TYR A 128 3.46 -2.08 -5.81
N ALA A 129 2.65 -1.45 -6.67
CA ALA A 129 2.12 -0.11 -6.44
C ALA A 129 1.38 -0.01 -5.09
N TYR A 130 0.54 -1.00 -4.80
CA TYR A 130 -0.22 -1.10 -3.54
C TYR A 130 0.68 -1.20 -2.31
N ILE A 131 1.74 -2.03 -2.38
CA ILE A 131 2.71 -2.16 -1.29
C ILE A 131 3.45 -0.84 -1.07
N VAL A 132 3.98 -0.25 -2.14
CA VAL A 132 4.74 1.00 -2.11
C VAL A 132 3.88 2.14 -1.55
N ALA A 133 2.62 2.27 -2.01
CA ALA A 133 1.68 3.26 -1.51
C ALA A 133 1.36 3.11 -0.03
N ASN A 134 1.31 1.88 0.49
CA ASN A 134 1.10 1.70 1.92
C ASN A 134 2.34 2.01 2.75
N PHE A 135 3.52 1.53 2.33
CA PHE A 135 4.75 1.73 3.08
C PHE A 135 5.21 3.20 3.07
N LEU A 136 5.05 3.90 1.95
CA LEU A 136 5.36 5.33 1.87
C LEU A 136 4.31 6.21 2.57
N SER A 137 3.11 5.70 2.87
CA SER A 137 2.06 6.53 3.49
C SER A 137 2.49 7.06 4.86
N ILE A 138 3.17 6.22 5.65
CA ILE A 138 3.66 6.55 6.98
C ILE A 138 4.70 7.70 6.95
N PRO A 139 5.86 7.56 6.26
CA PRO A 139 6.89 8.59 6.23
C PRO A 139 6.44 9.89 5.57
N VAL A 140 5.56 9.82 4.56
CA VAL A 140 5.10 11.00 3.81
C VAL A 140 4.05 11.79 4.58
N ALA A 141 3.06 11.10 5.15
CA ALA A 141 1.87 11.76 5.65
C ALA A 141 1.78 11.84 7.18
N PHE A 142 2.48 10.99 7.93
CA PHE A 142 2.30 10.89 9.38
C PHE A 142 3.54 11.34 10.16
N ARG A 143 3.31 12.18 11.18
CA ARG A 143 4.34 12.77 12.04
C ARG A 143 4.08 12.41 13.51
N LYS A 144 5.06 12.69 14.37
CA LYS A 144 4.99 12.53 15.84
C LYS A 144 4.42 11.16 16.23
N SER A 145 5.19 10.09 16.03
CA SER A 145 4.77 8.74 16.42
C SER A 145 3.49 8.26 15.75
N THR A 146 3.20 8.74 14.54
CA THR A 146 1.97 8.48 13.78
C THR A 146 0.68 8.96 14.43
N GLU A 147 0.75 9.94 15.33
CA GLU A 147 -0.43 10.57 15.94
C GLU A 147 -1.08 11.55 14.95
N TYR A 148 -0.21 12.37 14.33
CA TYR A 148 -0.60 13.51 13.50
C TYR A 148 -0.53 13.14 12.03
N LYS A 149 -1.66 13.26 11.33
CA LYS A 149 -1.65 13.42 9.88
C LYS A 149 -1.16 14.83 9.55
N THR A 150 -0.19 14.95 8.67
CA THR A 150 0.35 16.23 8.21
C THR A 150 -0.75 17.02 7.50
N GLU A 151 -0.93 18.27 7.89
CA GLU A 151 -1.84 19.20 7.23
C GLU A 151 -1.38 19.45 5.79
N GLY A 152 -2.32 19.51 4.85
CA GLY A 152 -2.02 19.64 3.42
C GLY A 152 -1.85 18.33 2.64
N VAL A 153 -1.64 17.18 3.31
CA VAL A 153 -1.60 15.88 2.60
C VAL A 153 -3.01 15.32 2.43
N SER A 154 -3.58 15.50 1.23
CA SER A 154 -4.86 14.88 0.84
C SER A 154 -4.67 13.41 0.53
N TYR A 155 -5.59 12.57 1.04
CA TYR A 155 -5.56 11.13 0.83
C TYR A 155 -5.70 10.75 -0.66
N ILE A 156 -6.63 11.41 -1.36
CA ILE A 156 -6.89 11.16 -2.79
C ILE A 156 -5.67 11.60 -3.62
N ALA A 157 -5.15 12.80 -3.36
CA ALA A 157 -3.97 13.30 -4.06
C ALA A 157 -2.74 12.40 -3.82
N TYR A 158 -2.58 11.90 -2.59
CA TYR A 158 -1.52 10.94 -2.25
C TYR A 158 -1.62 9.65 -3.08
N ILE A 159 -2.80 9.05 -3.17
CA ILE A 159 -3.01 7.84 -3.97
C ILE A 159 -2.72 8.10 -5.45
N ILE A 160 -3.28 9.16 -6.01
CA ILE A 160 -3.07 9.52 -7.42
C ILE A 160 -1.56 9.67 -7.70
N LEU A 161 -0.86 10.35 -6.80
CA LEU A 161 0.57 10.61 -6.96
C LEU A 161 1.39 9.31 -6.89
N ILE A 162 1.17 8.45 -5.89
CA ILE A 162 2.03 7.29 -5.66
C ILE A 162 1.65 6.08 -6.53
N MET A 163 0.35 5.85 -6.78
CA MET A 163 -0.09 4.69 -7.58
C MET A 163 -0.04 4.95 -9.08
N PHE A 164 -0.14 6.21 -9.53
CA PHE A 164 -0.22 6.53 -10.96
C PHE A 164 0.88 7.49 -11.41
N ALA A 165 0.94 8.70 -10.84
CA ALA A 165 1.85 9.73 -11.36
C ALA A 165 3.32 9.34 -11.22
N LEU A 166 3.72 8.79 -10.08
CA LEU A 166 5.11 8.42 -9.81
C LEU A 166 5.58 7.27 -10.70
N PRO A 167 4.86 6.13 -10.82
CA PRO A 167 5.23 5.09 -11.78
C PRO A 167 5.25 5.58 -13.23
N PHE A 168 4.32 6.47 -13.62
CA PHE A 168 4.32 7.10 -14.94
C PHE A 168 5.60 7.88 -15.20
N LEU A 169 5.91 8.84 -14.32
CA LEU A 169 7.10 9.69 -14.44
C LEU A 169 8.37 8.87 -14.51
N LEU A 170 8.48 7.83 -13.68
CA LEU A 170 9.63 6.94 -13.69
C LEU A 170 9.76 6.17 -15.01
N SER A 171 8.65 5.63 -15.51
CA SER A 171 8.66 4.94 -16.81
C SER A 171 9.14 5.85 -17.94
N VAL A 172 8.65 7.10 -17.97
CA VAL A 172 9.07 8.11 -18.95
C VAL A 172 10.56 8.44 -18.79
N THR A 173 11.05 8.63 -17.56
CA THR A 173 12.48 8.92 -17.34
C THR A 173 13.38 7.78 -17.80
N LEU A 174 13.00 6.52 -17.56
CA LEU A 174 13.79 5.36 -18.02
C LEU A 174 13.80 5.25 -19.54
N ILE A 175 12.67 5.52 -20.19
CA ILE A 175 12.57 5.56 -21.66
C ILE A 175 13.48 6.66 -22.23
N LEU A 176 13.45 7.87 -21.64
CA LEU A 176 14.29 8.98 -22.06
C LEU A 176 15.77 8.68 -21.88
N ILE A 177 16.17 8.09 -20.75
CA ILE A 177 17.56 7.69 -20.51
C ILE A 177 18.02 6.67 -21.55
N ASN A 178 17.19 5.65 -21.83
CA ASN A 178 17.53 4.63 -22.82
C ASN A 178 17.67 5.21 -24.23
N TYR A 179 16.77 6.11 -24.61
CA TYR A 179 16.80 6.78 -25.92
C TYR A 179 18.03 7.69 -26.07
N ILE A 180 18.35 8.50 -25.05
CA ILE A 180 19.41 9.52 -25.13
C ILE A 180 20.81 8.92 -24.95
N PHE A 181 21.00 8.01 -23.99
CA PHE A 181 22.33 7.55 -23.58
C PHE A 181 22.72 6.18 -24.10
N LEU A 182 21.74 5.30 -24.36
CA LEU A 182 22.01 3.90 -24.70
C LEU A 182 21.74 3.57 -26.16
N ASN A 183 21.04 4.43 -26.92
CA ASN A 183 20.73 4.24 -28.36
C ASN A 183 20.09 2.89 -28.71
N HIS A 184 19.49 2.21 -27.74
CA HIS A 184 18.78 0.95 -27.97
C HIS A 184 17.32 1.24 -28.33
N SER A 185 16.88 0.75 -29.48
CA SER A 185 15.49 0.85 -29.95
C SER A 185 14.53 -0.06 -29.18
N GLN A 186 15.05 -1.12 -28.55
CA GLN A 186 14.28 -1.99 -27.67
C GLN A 186 14.55 -1.65 -26.20
N ILE A 187 13.46 -1.52 -25.43
CA ILE A 187 13.52 -1.24 -24.01
C ILE A 187 13.71 -2.57 -23.26
N PRO A 188 14.82 -2.78 -22.52
CA PRO A 188 15.06 -4.01 -21.78
C PRO A 188 13.96 -4.27 -20.73
N GLN A 189 13.48 -5.51 -20.67
CA GLN A 189 12.54 -5.97 -19.65
C GLN A 189 13.08 -5.80 -18.22
N PHE A 190 14.41 -5.69 -18.09
CA PHE A 190 15.11 -5.33 -16.85
C PHE A 190 14.54 -4.06 -16.17
N TYR A 191 14.09 -3.07 -16.94
CA TYR A 191 13.51 -1.85 -16.35
C TYR A 191 12.21 -2.10 -15.59
N SER A 192 11.38 -3.05 -16.05
CA SER A 192 10.18 -3.47 -15.31
C SER A 192 10.57 -4.15 -13.99
N TYR A 193 11.60 -4.99 -13.98
CA TYR A 193 12.11 -5.58 -12.74
C TYR A 193 12.63 -4.51 -11.77
N PHE A 194 13.40 -3.55 -12.29
CA PHE A 194 13.93 -2.44 -11.48
C PHE A 194 12.79 -1.59 -10.89
N LEU A 195 11.77 -1.24 -11.68
CA LEU A 195 10.62 -0.48 -11.17
C LEU A 195 9.85 -1.26 -10.11
N ASN A 196 9.51 -2.52 -10.38
CA ASN A 196 8.69 -3.31 -9.47
C ASN A 196 9.42 -3.68 -8.17
N TYR A 197 10.56 -4.37 -8.26
CA TYR A 197 11.30 -4.85 -7.10
C TYR A 197 12.10 -3.72 -6.43
N GLY A 198 12.70 -2.83 -7.21
CA GLY A 198 13.50 -1.72 -6.70
C GLY A 198 12.67 -0.72 -5.88
N PHE A 199 11.46 -0.37 -6.34
CA PHE A 199 10.59 0.53 -5.56
C PHE A 199 10.07 -0.11 -4.28
N VAL A 200 9.73 -1.39 -4.31
CA VAL A 200 9.31 -2.10 -3.08
C VAL A 200 10.47 -2.09 -2.08
N LEU A 201 11.67 -2.44 -2.51
CA LEU A 201 12.86 -2.44 -1.66
C LEU A 201 13.15 -1.04 -1.10
N LEU A 202 13.09 0.00 -1.94
CA LEU A 202 13.25 1.39 -1.50
C LEU A 202 12.17 1.79 -0.48
N SER A 203 10.90 1.42 -0.71
CA SER A 203 9.81 1.74 0.21
C SER A 203 9.99 1.07 1.58
N ILE A 204 10.52 -0.16 1.62
CA ILE A 204 10.86 -0.88 2.85
C ILE A 204 11.99 -0.15 3.59
N ILE A 205 13.07 0.23 2.88
CA ILE A 205 14.18 0.97 3.48
C ILE A 205 13.70 2.29 4.09
N VAL A 206 12.91 3.06 3.34
CA VAL A 206 12.36 4.34 3.82
C VAL A 206 11.46 4.13 5.05
N LEU A 207 10.63 3.08 5.04
CA LEU A 207 9.78 2.73 6.19
C LEU A 207 10.62 2.41 7.43
N ILE A 208 11.67 1.60 7.30
CA ILE A 208 12.57 1.23 8.40
C ILE A 208 13.32 2.45 8.94
N ILE A 209 13.91 3.26 8.05
CA ILE A 209 14.61 4.50 8.45
C ILE A 209 13.66 5.42 9.21
N ASN A 210 12.44 5.61 8.71
CA ASN A 210 11.45 6.46 9.37
C ASN A 210 11.08 5.92 10.76
N TYR A 211 10.89 4.62 10.90
CA TYR A 211 10.62 3.98 12.19
C TYR A 211 11.74 4.24 13.20
N VAL A 212 13.01 4.02 12.80
CA VAL A 212 14.18 4.25 13.65
C VAL A 212 14.29 5.72 14.06
N LEU A 213 14.09 6.65 13.13
CA LEU A 213 14.09 8.08 13.41
C LEU A 213 12.99 8.47 14.42
N GLN A 214 11.78 7.94 14.27
CA GLN A 214 10.68 8.20 15.20
C GLN A 214 10.95 7.59 16.59
N LEU A 215 11.47 6.36 16.66
CA LEU A 215 11.87 5.74 17.92
C LEU A 215 12.94 6.55 18.66
N ASN A 216 13.96 7.02 17.95
CA ASN A 216 15.03 7.82 18.55
C ASN A 216 14.51 9.16 19.08
N LYS A 217 13.55 9.79 18.38
CA LYS A 217 12.87 11.00 18.88
C LYS A 217 12.08 10.72 20.15
N ILE A 218 11.37 9.59 20.24
CA ILE A 218 10.63 9.21 21.45
C ILE A 218 11.60 9.06 22.63
N LYS A 219 12.72 8.33 22.46
CA LYS A 219 13.71 8.11 23.52
C LYS A 219 14.31 9.42 24.04
N LYS A 220 14.63 10.36 23.14
CA LYS A 220 15.20 11.68 23.51
C LYS A 220 14.24 12.57 24.29
N HIS A 221 12.93 12.36 24.19
CA HIS A 221 11.93 13.15 24.92
C HIS A 221 11.45 12.50 26.23
N THR A 222 11.90 11.28 26.51
CA THR A 222 11.59 10.53 27.74
C THR A 222 12.76 10.43 28.72
N LEU A 223 13.95 10.85 28.29
CA LEU A 223 15.14 11.07 29.11
C LEU A 223 15.23 12.55 29.45
#